data_AF-A0A1J3I1L1-F1
#
_entry.id   AF-A0A1J3I1L1-F1
#
_cell.length_a   1.000
_cell.length_b   1.000
_cell.length_c   1.000
_cell.angle_alpha   90.00
_cell.angle_beta   90.00
_cell.angle_gamma   90.00
#
_symmetry.space_group_name_H-M   'P 1'
#
loop_
_entity.id
_entity.type
_entity.pdbx_description
1 polymer ?
#
loop_
_entity_poly.entity_id
_entity_poly.type
_entity_poly.pdbx_seq_one_letter_code
_entity_poly.pdbx_strand_id
1 'polypeptide(L)'
;LMGDGQPIGRYDDMWAGWCIKVICDHLGLGVKTGLPYIYHSKASNPFVNLKKEYKGIFWQEDIIPFFQSAKLSKEAVTVQQCYLELSKLVKEKLSAIDPYFDKLADAMVTWIEAWDELNPATKA
;
A
#
# COMPACT_ATOMS: atom_id res chain seq x y z
N LEU A 1 -10.61 -3.12 -2.88
CA LEU A 1 -10.38 -2.06 -1.86
C LEU A 1 -9.60 -0.86 -2.38
N MET A 2 -9.17 -0.87 -3.64
CA MET A 2 -8.69 0.32 -4.37
C MET A 2 -9.62 0.58 -5.57
N GLY A 3 -9.61 1.80 -6.12
CA GLY A 3 -10.45 2.17 -7.26
C GLY A 3 -11.76 2.90 -6.90
N ASP A 4 -12.70 2.93 -7.85
CA ASP A 4 -13.90 3.78 -7.74
C ASP A 4 -14.74 3.45 -6.50
N GLY A 5 -15.23 4.50 -5.84
CA GLY A 5 -15.99 4.40 -4.59
C GLY A 5 -15.18 4.08 -3.33
N GLN A 6 -13.86 3.88 -3.41
CA GLN A 6 -13.01 3.63 -2.23
C GLN A 6 -12.47 4.93 -1.64
N PRO A 7 -12.41 5.06 -0.30
CA PRO A 7 -12.14 6.34 0.35
C PRO A 7 -10.69 6.81 0.26
N ILE A 8 -9.72 5.90 0.03
CA ILE A 8 -8.32 6.26 -0.24
C ILE A 8 -8.16 6.98 -1.58
N GLY A 9 -9.08 6.74 -2.53
CA GLY A 9 -9.21 7.47 -3.78
C GLY A 9 -7.89 7.56 -4.55
N ARG A 10 -7.40 8.79 -4.73
CA ARG A 10 -6.24 9.13 -5.57
C ARG A 10 -4.88 8.93 -4.89
N TYR A 11 -4.86 8.34 -3.70
CA TYR A 11 -3.63 8.06 -2.95
C TYR A 11 -3.31 6.56 -2.91
N ASP A 12 -4.00 5.75 -3.71
CA ASP A 12 -3.81 4.30 -3.78
C ASP A 12 -2.45 3.91 -4.37
N ASP A 13 -1.99 4.64 -5.39
CA ASP A 13 -0.65 4.49 -5.96
C ASP A 13 0.46 4.88 -4.98
N MET A 14 0.26 5.96 -4.22
CA MET A 14 1.15 6.39 -3.15
C MET A 14 1.24 5.33 -2.04
N TRP A 15 0.09 4.78 -1.62
CA TRP A 15 0.01 3.67 -0.67
C TRP A 15 0.85 2.47 -1.13
N ALA A 16 0.63 2.01 -2.36
CA ALA A 16 1.39 0.90 -2.93
C ALA A 16 2.90 1.22 -2.96
N GLY A 17 3.27 2.45 -3.34
CA GLY A 17 4.64 2.93 -3.35
C GLY A 17 5.30 2.90 -1.96
N TRP A 18 4.60 3.33 -0.92
CA TRP A 18 5.11 3.31 0.46
C TRP A 18 5.29 1.89 0.99
N CYS A 19 4.33 0.99 0.74
CA CYS A 19 4.46 -0.43 1.06
C CYS A 19 5.71 -1.04 0.41
N ILE A 20 5.90 -0.81 -0.90
CA ILE A 20 7.07 -1.29 -1.63
C ILE A 20 8.35 -0.70 -1.02
N LYS A 21 8.37 0.60 -0.70
CA LYS A 21 9.55 1.25 -0.13
C LYS A 21 9.99 0.60 1.18
N VAL A 22 9.07 0.41 2.13
CA VAL A 22 9.37 -0.21 3.43
C VAL A 22 9.93 -1.63 3.24
N ILE A 23 9.31 -2.42 2.36
CA ILE A 23 9.74 -3.81 2.12
C ILE A 23 11.09 -3.86 1.41
N CYS A 24 11.29 -3.04 0.38
CA CYS A 24 12.55 -2.97 -0.34
C CYS A 24 13.70 -2.54 0.56
N ASP A 25 13.50 -1.53 1.41
CA ASP A 25 14.53 -1.10 2.35
C ASP A 25 14.89 -2.20 3.34
N HIS A 26 13.88 -2.89 3.89
CA HIS A 26 14.08 -3.98 4.84
C HIS A 26 14.87 -5.15 4.23
N LEU A 27 14.57 -5.49 2.97
CA LEU A 27 15.21 -6.59 2.26
C LEU A 27 16.48 -6.19 1.49
N GLY A 28 16.87 -4.90 1.52
CA GLY A 28 18.02 -4.38 0.76
C GLY A 28 17.84 -4.43 -0.76
N LEU A 29 16.60 -4.32 -1.25
CA LEU A 29 16.25 -4.38 -2.67
C LEU A 29 16.20 -2.96 -3.27
N GLY A 30 16.59 -2.86 -4.55
CA GLY A 30 16.46 -1.64 -5.34
C GLY A 30 15.23 -1.66 -6.24
N VAL A 31 14.66 -0.49 -6.52
CA VAL A 31 13.59 -0.32 -7.52
C VAL A 31 14.20 0.15 -8.83
N LYS A 32 13.86 -0.50 -9.94
CA LYS A 32 14.23 -0.07 -11.29
C LYS A 32 12.98 0.33 -12.06
N THR A 33 12.97 1.55 -12.59
CA THR A 33 11.91 2.04 -13.47
C THR A 33 12.31 1.94 -14.94
N GLY A 34 11.34 1.73 -15.82
CA GLY A 34 11.51 1.72 -17.28
C GLY A 34 11.36 3.12 -17.88
N LEU A 35 11.49 3.21 -19.21
CA LEU A 35 11.17 4.43 -19.95
C LEU A 35 9.65 4.74 -19.84
N PRO A 36 9.25 6.02 -19.80
CA PRO A 36 7.84 6.37 -19.80
C PRO A 36 7.22 6.08 -21.17
N TYR A 37 6.34 5.07 -21.25
CA TYR A 37 5.66 4.67 -22.49
C TYR A 37 4.27 5.30 -22.67
N ILE A 38 3.78 6.05 -21.68
CA ILE A 38 2.40 6.56 -21.66
C ILE A 38 2.40 8.07 -21.82
N TYR A 39 1.72 8.54 -22.88
CA TYR A 39 1.36 9.95 -23.01
C TYR A 39 0.03 10.19 -22.30
N HIS A 40 0.06 10.96 -21.20
CA HIS A 40 -1.12 11.25 -20.41
C HIS A 40 -1.62 12.68 -20.68
N SER A 41 -2.66 12.82 -21.51
CA SER A 41 -3.38 14.09 -21.66
C SER A 41 -4.16 14.42 -20.39
N LYS A 42 -3.79 15.49 -19.70
CA LYS A 42 -4.42 15.90 -18.44
C LYS A 42 -5.89 16.27 -18.67
N ALA A 43 -6.80 15.38 -18.27
CA ALA A 43 -8.24 15.64 -18.18
C ALA A 43 -8.66 15.63 -16.69
N SER A 44 -8.36 16.71 -15.97
CA SER A 44 -8.62 16.79 -14.52
C SER A 44 -9.46 18.00 -14.16
N ASN A 45 -10.52 17.80 -13.38
CA ASN A 45 -11.30 18.89 -12.78
C ASN A 45 -10.84 19.11 -11.32
N PRO A 46 -10.27 20.28 -10.97
CA PRO A 46 -9.72 20.53 -9.63
C PRO A 46 -10.73 20.35 -8.48
N PHE A 47 -11.98 20.77 -8.67
CA PHE A 47 -12.99 20.70 -7.61
C PHE A 47 -13.49 19.27 -7.37
N VAL A 48 -13.64 18.49 -8.45
CA VAL A 48 -13.99 17.07 -8.36
C VAL A 48 -12.86 16.31 -7.67
N ASN A 49 -11.62 16.64 -7.97
CA ASN A 49 -10.44 16.04 -7.34
C ASN A 49 -10.37 16.37 -5.85
N LEU A 50 -10.53 17.64 -5.47
CA LEU A 50 -10.51 18.05 -4.07
C LEU A 50 -11.57 17.30 -3.25
N LYS A 51 -12.79 17.14 -3.78
CA LYS A 51 -13.86 16.36 -3.12
C LYS A 51 -13.54 14.87 -3.01
N LYS A 52 -12.74 14.30 -3.93
CA LYS A 52 -12.27 12.91 -3.83
C LYS A 52 -11.08 12.77 -2.89
N GLU A 53 -10.25 13.80 -2.77
CA GLU A 53 -8.98 13.78 -2.07
C GLU A 53 -9.08 14.25 -0.61
N TYR A 54 -10.14 14.98 -0.21
CA TYR A 54 -10.17 15.69 1.08
C TYR A 54 -9.90 14.79 2.29
N LYS A 55 -10.50 13.60 2.38
CA LYS A 55 -10.24 12.65 3.48
C LYS A 55 -8.78 12.20 3.50
N GLY A 56 -8.25 11.85 2.33
CA GLY A 56 -6.88 11.39 2.18
C GLY A 56 -5.83 12.47 2.51
N ILE A 57 -6.17 13.75 2.40
CA ILE A 57 -5.30 14.84 2.88
C ILE A 57 -5.12 14.74 4.40
N PHE A 58 -6.20 14.57 5.16
CA PHE A 58 -6.11 14.43 6.62
C PHE A 58 -5.43 13.13 7.03
N TRP A 59 -5.75 12.01 6.37
CA TRP A 59 -5.14 10.73 6.69
C TRP A 59 -3.63 10.71 6.47
N GLN A 60 -3.10 11.54 5.55
CA GLN A 60 -1.65 11.59 5.30
C GLN A 60 -0.85 12.10 6.50
N GLU A 61 -1.43 12.90 7.37
CA GLU A 61 -0.79 13.36 8.62
C GLU A 61 -0.41 12.18 9.54
N ASP A 62 -1.16 11.06 9.47
CA ASP A 62 -0.87 9.84 10.23
C ASP A 62 -0.17 8.77 9.37
N ILE A 63 -0.59 8.60 8.11
CA ILE A 63 -0.06 7.56 7.21
C ILE A 63 1.42 7.80 6.89
N ILE A 64 1.82 9.03 6.60
CA ILE A 64 3.21 9.32 6.21
C ILE A 64 4.16 9.04 7.39
N PRO A 65 3.94 9.55 8.62
CA PRO A 65 4.76 9.19 9.77
C PRO A 65 4.73 7.69 10.10
N PHE A 66 3.59 7.02 9.92
CA PHE A 66 3.49 5.58 10.06
C PHE A 66 4.48 4.86 9.14
N PHE A 67 4.45 5.12 7.82
CA PHE A 67 5.37 4.48 6.89
C PHE A 67 6.83 4.87 7.08
N GLN A 68 7.11 6.12 7.50
CA GLN A 68 8.47 6.57 7.80
C GLN A 68 9.07 5.86 9.04
N SER A 69 8.22 5.47 9.99
CA SER A 69 8.63 4.84 11.24
C SER A 69 8.48 3.31 11.24
N ALA A 70 7.80 2.74 10.24
CA ALA A 70 7.57 1.31 10.11
C ALA A 70 8.90 0.54 10.08
N LYS A 71 9.01 -0.46 10.96
CA LYS A 71 10.14 -1.38 11.04
C LYS A 71 9.60 -2.79 11.06
N LEU A 72 10.11 -3.62 10.17
CA LEU A 72 9.74 -5.03 10.08
C LEU A 72 10.74 -5.88 10.87
N SER A 73 10.27 -7.05 11.29
CA SER A 73 11.05 -8.03 12.02
C SER A 73 12.14 -8.62 11.12
N LYS A 74 13.31 -8.93 11.69
CA LYS A 74 14.42 -9.52 10.93
C LYS A 74 14.11 -10.94 10.44
N GLU A 75 13.10 -11.56 11.04
CA GLU A 75 12.58 -12.87 10.69
C GLU A 75 11.73 -12.81 9.40
N ALA A 76 11.22 -11.64 9.01
CA ALA A 76 10.58 -11.43 7.72
C ALA A 76 11.65 -11.29 6.62
N VAL A 77 11.95 -12.40 5.95
CA VAL A 77 13.02 -12.52 4.94
C VAL A 77 12.49 -12.62 3.51
N THR A 78 11.17 -12.78 3.33
CA THR A 78 10.50 -12.77 2.02
C THR A 78 9.56 -11.57 1.88
N VAL A 79 9.26 -11.19 0.64
CA VAL A 79 8.29 -10.11 0.35
C VAL A 79 6.92 -10.44 0.94
N GLN A 80 6.46 -11.69 0.83
CA GLN A 80 5.19 -12.14 1.42
C GLN A 80 5.18 -11.96 2.94
N GLN A 81 6.23 -12.40 3.62
CA GLN A 81 6.34 -12.25 5.09
C GLN A 81 6.32 -10.78 5.49
N CYS A 82 7.09 -9.95 4.78
CA CYS A 82 7.13 -8.51 5.03
C CYS A 82 5.76 -7.85 4.85
N TYR A 83 5.03 -8.20 3.79
CA TYR A 83 3.72 -7.63 3.50
C TYR A 83 2.64 -8.09 4.50
N LEU A 84 2.71 -9.35 4.96
CA LEU A 84 1.85 -9.89 6.03
C LEU A 84 2.15 -9.28 7.40
N GLU A 85 3.40 -8.94 7.68
CA GLU A 85 3.75 -8.20 8.89
C GLU A 85 3.25 -6.75 8.81
N LEU A 86 3.47 -6.10 7.66
CA LEU A 86 3.00 -4.75 7.41
C LEU A 86 1.47 -4.64 7.53
N SER A 87 0.71 -5.63 7.07
CA SER A 87 -0.75 -5.62 7.24
C SER A 87 -1.19 -5.63 8.71
N LYS A 88 -0.47 -6.37 9.58
CA LYS A 88 -0.71 -6.34 11.03
C LYS A 88 -0.43 -4.96 11.61
N LEU A 89 0.66 -4.32 11.21
CA LEU A 89 1.00 -2.96 11.63
C LEU A 89 -0.04 -1.94 11.16
N VAL A 90 -0.53 -2.06 9.93
CA VAL A 90 -1.62 -1.23 9.39
C VAL A 90 -2.87 -1.38 10.25
N LYS A 91 -3.27 -2.61 10.57
CA LYS A 91 -4.43 -2.89 11.42
C LYS A 91 -4.26 -2.34 12.84
N GLU A 92 -3.07 -2.46 13.41
CA GLU A 92 -2.80 -1.97 14.76
C GLU A 92 -2.79 -0.43 14.83
N LYS A 93 -2.18 0.23 13.85
CA LYS A 93 -1.86 1.67 13.93
C LYS A 93 -2.85 2.56 13.19
N LEU A 94 -3.46 2.09 12.11
CA LEU A 94 -4.28 2.92 11.22
C LEU A 94 -5.78 2.64 11.35
N SER A 95 -6.20 1.52 11.95
CA SER A 95 -7.63 1.23 12.14
C SER A 95 -8.36 2.24 13.02
N ALA A 96 -7.64 2.95 13.90
CA ALA A 96 -8.21 4.04 14.69
C ALA A 96 -8.59 5.28 13.84
N ILE A 97 -8.00 5.43 12.65
CA ILE A 97 -8.22 6.57 11.75
C ILE A 97 -9.56 6.42 11.02
N ASP A 98 -9.81 5.26 10.42
CA ASP A 98 -11.06 4.94 9.72
C ASP A 98 -11.21 3.40 9.59
N PRO A 99 -12.43 2.83 9.73
CA PRO A 99 -12.68 1.39 9.54
C PRO A 99 -12.30 0.84 8.17
N TYR A 100 -12.05 1.71 7.19
CA TYR A 100 -11.44 1.34 5.92
C TYR A 100 -10.10 0.61 6.12
N PHE A 101 -9.25 1.04 7.06
CA PHE A 101 -7.93 0.44 7.27
C PHE A 101 -7.99 -0.96 7.88
N ASP A 102 -9.02 -1.28 8.66
CA ASP A 102 -9.30 -2.66 9.08
C ASP A 102 -9.54 -3.56 7.87
N LYS A 103 -10.43 -3.13 6.98
CA LYS A 103 -10.75 -3.88 5.75
C LYS A 103 -9.55 -3.97 4.83
N LEU A 104 -8.77 -2.90 4.73
CA LEU A 104 -7.57 -2.86 3.91
C LEU A 104 -6.52 -3.84 4.42
N ALA A 105 -6.27 -3.88 5.73
CA ALA A 105 -5.34 -4.82 6.34
C ALA A 105 -5.76 -6.28 6.08
N ASP A 106 -7.04 -6.59 6.25
CA ASP A 106 -7.57 -7.94 5.98
C ASP A 106 -7.37 -8.31 4.50
N ALA A 107 -7.62 -7.39 3.58
CA ALA A 107 -7.41 -7.64 2.16
C ALA A 107 -5.95 -7.72 1.74
N MET A 108 -5.03 -7.06 2.46
CA MET A 108 -3.59 -7.26 2.24
C MET A 108 -3.20 -8.70 2.52
N VAL A 109 -3.79 -9.33 3.56
CA VAL A 109 -3.59 -10.75 3.85
C VAL A 109 -4.18 -11.62 2.75
N THR A 110 -5.46 -11.39 2.40
CA THR A 110 -6.13 -12.14 1.33
C THR A 110 -5.39 -12.06 0.00
N TRP A 111 -4.77 -10.91 -0.33
CA TRP A 111 -3.97 -10.76 -1.53
C TRP A 111 -2.76 -11.70 -1.56
N ILE A 112 -2.05 -11.86 -0.44
CA ILE A 112 -0.91 -12.78 -0.34
C ILE A 112 -1.37 -14.24 -0.39
N GLU A 113 -2.46 -14.57 0.29
CA GLU A 113 -3.05 -15.92 0.23
C GLU A 113 -3.42 -16.30 -1.21
N ALA A 114 -4.11 -15.41 -1.93
CA ALA A 114 -4.46 -15.62 -3.33
C ALA A 114 -3.22 -15.67 -4.24
N TRP A 115 -2.22 -14.83 -3.96
CA TRP A 115 -0.96 -14.85 -4.71
C TRP A 115 -0.25 -16.19 -4.57
N ASP A 116 -0.12 -16.71 -3.35
CA ASP A 116 0.57 -17.97 -3.08
C ASP A 116 -0.23 -19.17 -3.63
N GLU A 117 -1.57 -19.13 -3.63
CA GLU A 117 -2.41 -20.14 -4.28
C GLU A 117 -2.19 -20.19 -5.80
N LEU A 118 -2.10 -19.03 -6.44
CA LEU A 118 -1.92 -18.91 -7.90
C LEU A 118 -0.46 -19.08 -8.35
N ASN A 119 0.49 -18.88 -7.44
CA ASN A 119 1.94 -18.97 -7.69
C ASN A 119 2.60 -19.92 -6.69
N PRO A 120 2.23 -21.21 -6.67
CA PRO A 120 2.81 -22.17 -5.74
C PRO A 120 4.31 -22.25 -5.95
N ALA A 121 5.07 -22.36 -4.85
CA ALA A 121 6.51 -22.50 -4.91
C ALA A 121 6.87 -23.66 -5.85
N THR A 122 7.59 -23.35 -6.93
CA THR A 122 8.06 -24.38 -7.83
C THR A 122 9.01 -25.25 -7.03
N LYS A 123 8.73 -26.56 -6.93
CA LYS A 123 9.69 -27.50 -6.34
C LYS A 123 11.00 -27.34 -7.13
N ALA A 124 12.02 -26.85 -6.45
CA ALA A 124 13.38 -26.75 -6.99
C ALA A 124 13.92 -28.16 -7.32
#